data_AF-A0A291RQJ2-F1
#
_entry.id   AF-A0A291RQJ2-F1
#
_cell.length_a   1.000
_cell.length_b   1.000
_cell.length_c   1.000
_cell.angle_alpha   90.00
_cell.angle_beta   90.00
_cell.angle_gamma   90.00
#
_symmetry.space_group_name_H-M   'P 1'
#
loop_
_entity.id
_entity.type
_entity.pdbx_description
1 polymer ?
#
loop_
_entity_poly.entity_id
_entity_poly.type
_entity_poly.pdbx_seq_one_letter_code
_entity_poly.pdbx_strand_id
1 'polypeptide(L)'
;MGDAAAAPSNLPVVFDIAAGAAALARNPRGDAPPPGANDWSCRPTPEHPNPVVLLHGQFADQTVNWQTMSPLLANHGYCVFSTNWGERTGDPWPTVSIMGRLPIEDSAEQVSGFIDRVLAATGASRVDLLTHSVGGLVGGYYVKFLGGQAKVDRFVALAAPWAGSNHLNMDGIVRLLGMAGLRTAAESVLGDMSGPLPEVLSGSAFMAKMRSGGGVAVPGVVYTNLLSRYDEVVVPYTSSIVEAPNVTNIVVQDGCEQDLAEHVALVADRVTAAHVLNALDPAHPVPVPCVPVLPVFGG
;
A
#
# COMPACT_ATOMS: atom_id res chain seq x y z
N MET A 1 -19.19 -26.85 -14.38
CA MET A 1 -17.75 -26.71 -14.65
C MET A 1 -17.17 -26.21 -13.34
N GLY A 2 -16.25 -26.98 -12.73
CA GLY A 2 -15.75 -26.66 -11.39
C GLY A 2 -14.84 -25.45 -11.46
N ASP A 3 -15.26 -24.34 -10.84
CA ASP A 3 -14.40 -23.18 -10.63
C ASP A 3 -13.30 -23.59 -9.64
N ALA A 4 -12.06 -23.52 -10.08
CA ALA A 4 -10.91 -23.83 -9.23
C ALA A 4 -10.74 -22.70 -8.21
N ALA A 5 -10.81 -23.05 -6.92
CA ALA A 5 -10.49 -22.15 -5.82
C ALA A 5 -9.01 -21.73 -5.88
N ALA A 6 -8.69 -20.56 -5.31
CA ALA A 6 -7.32 -20.08 -5.20
C ALA A 6 -6.42 -21.15 -4.55
N ALA A 7 -5.33 -21.49 -5.23
CA ALA A 7 -4.32 -22.41 -4.72
C ALA A 7 -3.03 -21.63 -4.39
N PRO A 8 -2.27 -22.05 -3.37
CA PRO A 8 -0.95 -21.50 -3.09
C PRO A 8 -0.09 -21.49 -4.35
N SER A 9 0.46 -20.33 -4.69
CA SER A 9 1.45 -20.22 -5.75
C SER A 9 2.85 -20.62 -5.26
N ASN A 10 3.78 -20.88 -6.18
CA ASN A 10 5.20 -21.10 -5.86
C ASN A 10 6.07 -20.03 -6.53
N LEU A 11 5.79 -18.78 -6.21
CA LEU A 11 6.48 -17.62 -6.75
C LEU A 11 7.72 -17.27 -5.90
N PRO A 12 8.83 -16.85 -6.51
CA PRO A 12 9.95 -16.28 -5.76
C PRO A 12 9.50 -15.04 -4.99
N VAL A 13 9.80 -14.98 -3.69
CA VAL A 13 9.59 -13.79 -2.85
C VAL A 13 10.94 -13.16 -2.54
N VAL A 14 11.15 -11.94 -3.04
CA VAL A 14 12.39 -11.19 -2.87
C VAL A 14 12.11 -10.05 -1.89
N PHE A 15 12.80 -10.06 -0.74
CA PHE A 15 12.71 -9.01 0.27
C PHE A 15 13.78 -7.96 -0.01
N ASP A 16 13.68 -7.32 -1.17
CA ASP A 16 14.58 -6.25 -1.60
C ASP A 16 13.82 -5.29 -2.51
N ILE A 17 13.82 -4.00 -2.17
CA ILE A 17 13.10 -2.99 -2.95
C ILE A 17 13.70 -2.78 -4.35
N ALA A 18 14.96 -3.15 -4.56
CA ALA A 18 15.59 -3.14 -5.87
C ALA A 18 14.89 -4.09 -6.87
N ALA A 19 14.15 -5.09 -6.39
CA ALA A 19 13.28 -5.91 -7.24
C ALA A 19 12.21 -5.04 -7.94
N GLY A 20 11.67 -4.05 -7.24
CA GLY A 20 10.77 -3.03 -7.77
C GLY A 20 11.41 -2.22 -8.88
N ALA A 21 12.59 -1.66 -8.63
CA ALA A 21 13.33 -0.88 -9.63
C ALA A 21 13.65 -1.72 -10.88
N ALA A 22 14.05 -2.98 -10.71
CA ALA A 22 14.30 -3.90 -11.82
C ALA A 22 13.02 -4.24 -12.61
N ALA A 23 11.88 -4.38 -11.93
CA ALA A 23 10.59 -4.59 -12.56
C ALA A 23 10.16 -3.36 -13.37
N LEU A 24 10.29 -2.17 -12.81
CA LEU A 24 10.01 -0.91 -13.49
C LEU A 24 10.93 -0.69 -14.70
N ALA A 25 12.21 -1.05 -14.61
CA ALA A 25 13.12 -0.98 -15.77
C ALA A 25 12.68 -1.90 -16.93
N ARG A 26 12.00 -3.03 -16.64
CA ARG A 26 11.44 -3.94 -17.65
C ARG A 26 10.07 -3.51 -18.15
N ASN A 27 9.26 -2.88 -17.30
CA ASN A 27 8.03 -2.23 -17.71
C ASN A 27 8.00 -0.76 -17.28
N PRO A 28 8.62 0.14 -18.05
CA PRO A 28 8.79 1.53 -17.66
C PRO A 28 7.49 2.30 -17.43
N ARG A 29 6.36 1.83 -17.97
CA ARG A 29 5.04 2.46 -17.74
C ARG A 29 4.53 2.28 -16.32
N GLY A 30 5.08 1.31 -15.56
CA GLY A 30 4.62 1.03 -14.21
C GLY A 30 3.22 0.38 -14.16
N ASP A 31 2.70 -0.11 -15.28
CA ASP A 31 1.35 -0.69 -15.41
C ASP A 31 1.32 -2.23 -15.40
N ALA A 32 2.46 -2.89 -15.17
CA ALA A 32 2.52 -4.34 -15.06
C ALA A 32 2.08 -4.76 -13.65
N PRO A 33 1.12 -5.68 -13.52
CA PRO A 33 0.84 -6.29 -12.24
C PRO A 33 2.10 -6.96 -11.67
N PRO A 34 2.37 -6.85 -10.36
CA PRO A 34 3.44 -7.60 -9.71
C PRO A 34 3.14 -9.11 -9.77
N PRO A 35 4.16 -9.97 -9.59
CA PRO A 35 3.95 -11.41 -9.60
C PRO A 35 2.85 -11.86 -8.63
N GLY A 36 1.91 -12.67 -9.10
CA GLY A 36 0.80 -13.19 -8.30
C GLY A 36 -0.44 -12.29 -8.22
N ALA A 37 -0.38 -11.06 -8.74
CA ALA A 37 -1.53 -10.17 -8.78
C ALA A 37 -2.30 -10.24 -10.11
N ASN A 38 -3.57 -9.85 -10.04
CA ASN A 38 -4.47 -9.63 -11.17
C ASN A 38 -4.78 -10.88 -12.01
N ASP A 39 -4.79 -12.05 -11.39
CA ASP A 39 -5.52 -13.20 -11.94
C ASP A 39 -7.03 -13.00 -11.74
N TRP A 40 -7.68 -12.43 -12.75
CA TRP A 40 -9.13 -12.18 -12.75
C TRP A 40 -9.99 -13.44 -12.77
N SER A 41 -9.39 -14.63 -12.97
CA SER A 41 -10.07 -15.91 -12.85
C SER A 41 -10.02 -16.48 -11.42
N CYS A 42 -9.21 -15.88 -10.53
CA CYS A 42 -9.07 -16.32 -9.15
C CYS A 42 -10.42 -16.30 -8.40
N ARG A 43 -10.62 -17.30 -7.55
CA ARG A 43 -11.78 -17.43 -6.67
C ARG A 43 -11.33 -17.57 -5.22
N PRO A 44 -11.70 -16.63 -4.33
CA PRO A 44 -11.37 -16.71 -2.91
C PRO A 44 -11.83 -18.04 -2.30
N THR A 45 -11.07 -18.57 -1.34
CA THR A 45 -11.38 -19.82 -0.65
C THR A 45 -12.13 -19.55 0.65
N PRO A 46 -12.73 -20.56 1.31
CA PRO A 46 -13.27 -20.38 2.65
C PRO A 46 -12.24 -19.93 3.69
N GLU A 47 -10.97 -20.32 3.52
CA GLU A 47 -9.85 -19.92 4.37
C GLU A 47 -9.47 -18.44 4.17
N HIS A 48 -9.49 -17.97 2.91
CA HIS A 48 -9.21 -16.60 2.53
C HIS A 48 -10.36 -16.03 1.67
N PRO A 49 -11.50 -15.68 2.29
CA PRO A 49 -12.74 -15.35 1.57
C PRO A 49 -12.73 -13.96 0.91
N ASN A 50 -11.82 -13.08 1.33
CA ASN A 50 -11.68 -11.74 0.77
C ASN A 50 -10.44 -11.70 -0.13
N PRO A 51 -10.55 -11.24 -1.40
CA PRO A 51 -9.38 -10.89 -2.19
C PRO A 51 -8.67 -9.68 -1.57
N VAL A 52 -7.34 -9.63 -1.73
CA VAL A 52 -6.51 -8.54 -1.20
C VAL A 52 -6.24 -7.54 -2.32
N VAL A 53 -6.56 -6.26 -2.10
CA VAL A 53 -6.28 -5.16 -3.03
C VAL A 53 -5.09 -4.33 -2.53
N LEU A 54 -4.09 -4.17 -3.40
CA LEU A 54 -2.83 -3.49 -3.11
C LEU A 54 -2.84 -2.05 -3.64
N LEU A 55 -2.67 -1.06 -2.75
CA LEU A 55 -2.68 0.37 -3.09
C LEU A 55 -1.31 1.00 -2.83
N HIS A 56 -0.55 1.23 -3.91
CA HIS A 56 0.81 1.76 -3.86
C HIS A 56 0.89 3.13 -3.14
N GLY A 57 2.09 3.59 -2.78
CA GLY A 57 2.33 4.93 -2.24
C GLY A 57 2.37 6.02 -3.31
N GLN A 58 2.45 7.28 -2.89
CA GLN A 58 2.61 8.41 -3.81
C GLN A 58 3.93 8.28 -4.61
N PHE A 59 3.89 8.65 -5.90
CA PHE A 59 5.00 8.56 -6.86
C PHE A 59 5.51 7.14 -7.18
N ALA A 60 4.98 6.12 -6.53
CA ALA A 60 5.15 4.74 -6.94
C ALA A 60 4.07 4.35 -7.96
N ASP A 61 4.03 3.06 -8.28
CA ASP A 61 3.03 2.41 -9.12
C ASP A 61 2.85 0.95 -8.65
N GLN A 62 1.90 0.24 -9.24
CA GLN A 62 1.62 -1.16 -8.89
C GLN A 62 2.80 -2.11 -9.19
N THR A 63 3.62 -1.78 -10.19
CA THR A 63 4.78 -2.58 -10.59
C THR A 63 5.88 -2.48 -9.53
N VAL A 64 6.26 -1.26 -9.16
CA VAL A 64 7.43 -1.02 -8.28
C VAL A 64 7.14 -1.34 -6.82
N ASN A 65 5.94 -1.03 -6.31
CA ASN A 65 5.66 -1.02 -4.88
C ASN A 65 5.45 -2.43 -4.28
N TRP A 66 5.11 -3.44 -5.10
CA TRP A 66 4.51 -4.69 -4.61
C TRP A 66 5.24 -5.97 -5.01
N GLN A 67 6.53 -5.87 -5.40
CA GLN A 67 7.32 -7.04 -5.80
C GLN A 67 7.56 -8.05 -4.66
N THR A 68 7.42 -7.65 -3.40
CA THR A 68 7.54 -8.55 -2.24
C THR A 68 6.18 -9.05 -1.77
N MET A 69 5.27 -8.14 -1.43
CA MET A 69 4.00 -8.48 -0.79
C MET A 69 3.06 -9.25 -1.71
N SER A 70 3.02 -8.93 -3.01
CA SER A 70 2.13 -9.62 -3.94
C SER A 70 2.44 -11.13 -4.08
N PRO A 71 3.67 -11.55 -4.45
CA PRO A 71 3.97 -12.97 -4.55
C PRO A 71 3.90 -13.67 -3.19
N LEU A 72 4.23 -12.97 -2.09
CA LEU A 72 4.05 -13.52 -0.75
C LEU A 72 2.59 -13.89 -0.49
N LEU A 73 1.66 -12.94 -0.67
CA LEU A 73 0.24 -13.18 -0.45
C LEU A 73 -0.32 -14.25 -1.38
N ALA A 74 0.07 -14.26 -2.66
CA ALA A 74 -0.34 -15.30 -3.61
C ALA A 74 0.18 -16.69 -3.20
N ASN A 75 1.40 -16.79 -2.67
CA ASN A 75 1.94 -18.04 -2.12
C ASN A 75 1.21 -18.49 -0.85
N HIS A 76 0.59 -17.56 -0.12
CA HIS A 76 -0.28 -17.85 1.02
C HIS A 76 -1.74 -18.09 0.60
N GLY A 77 -2.05 -18.21 -0.69
CA GLY A 77 -3.37 -18.61 -1.18
C GLY A 77 -4.40 -17.47 -1.29
N TYR A 78 -3.99 -16.21 -1.16
CA TYR A 78 -4.87 -15.07 -1.40
C TYR A 78 -5.06 -14.83 -2.91
N CYS A 79 -6.28 -14.45 -3.31
CA CYS A 79 -6.47 -13.76 -4.59
C CYS A 79 -5.98 -12.31 -4.44
N VAL A 80 -4.89 -11.96 -5.13
CA VAL A 80 -4.26 -10.63 -5.02
C VAL A 80 -4.59 -9.78 -6.24
N PHE A 81 -4.93 -8.52 -6.01
CA PHE A 81 -5.20 -7.54 -7.06
C PHE A 81 -4.45 -6.24 -6.79
N SER A 82 -3.98 -5.57 -7.84
CA SER A 82 -3.29 -4.29 -7.75
C SER A 82 -3.75 -3.35 -8.85
N THR A 83 -3.73 -2.06 -8.58
CA THR A 83 -4.04 -1.03 -9.58
C THR A 83 -3.12 0.17 -9.41
N ASN A 84 -2.90 0.88 -10.51
CA ASN A 84 -2.44 2.26 -10.45
C ASN A 84 -3.61 3.18 -10.10
N TRP A 85 -3.32 4.27 -9.40
CA TRP A 85 -4.25 5.35 -9.10
C TRP A 85 -3.53 6.70 -9.18
N GLY A 86 -4.28 7.77 -9.38
CA GLY A 86 -3.73 9.13 -9.49
C GLY A 86 -2.88 9.36 -10.75
N GLU A 87 -3.20 8.69 -11.85
CA GLU A 87 -2.53 8.90 -13.15
C GLU A 87 -2.90 10.26 -13.76
N ARG A 88 -1.90 11.02 -14.23
CA ARG A 88 -2.10 12.23 -15.05
C ARG A 88 -1.86 11.89 -16.52
N THR A 89 -2.91 11.39 -17.19
CA THR A 89 -2.87 10.86 -18.57
C THR A 89 -2.40 11.84 -19.65
N GLY A 90 -2.42 13.15 -19.38
CA GLY A 90 -1.95 14.19 -20.30
C GLY A 90 -0.46 14.52 -20.23
N ASP A 91 0.27 13.92 -19.29
CA ASP A 91 1.67 14.26 -19.05
C ASP A 91 2.62 13.59 -20.05
N PRO A 92 3.79 14.22 -20.32
CA PRO A 92 4.77 13.63 -21.23
C PRO A 92 5.47 12.42 -20.63
N TRP A 93 6.06 11.60 -21.49
CA TRP A 93 7.05 10.62 -21.06
C TRP A 93 8.32 11.32 -20.55
N PRO A 94 8.92 10.89 -19.43
CA PRO A 94 8.54 9.76 -18.57
C PRO A 94 7.67 10.15 -17.35
N THR A 95 7.28 11.40 -17.13
CA THR A 95 6.52 11.79 -15.92
C THR A 95 5.15 11.11 -15.86
N VAL A 96 4.56 10.74 -17.00
CA VAL A 96 3.33 9.93 -17.07
C VAL A 96 3.45 8.58 -16.35
N SER A 97 4.65 8.00 -16.20
CA SER A 97 4.84 6.75 -15.47
C SER A 97 4.92 6.91 -13.96
N ILE A 98 4.83 8.14 -13.44
CA ILE A 98 4.80 8.42 -12.01
C ILE A 98 3.34 8.58 -11.59
N MET A 99 2.85 7.71 -10.70
CA MET A 99 1.45 7.68 -10.29
C MET A 99 1.23 8.41 -8.95
N GLY A 100 -0.03 8.45 -8.49
CA GLY A 100 -0.42 9.13 -7.26
C GLY A 100 -0.24 10.65 -7.32
N ARG A 101 -0.59 11.26 -8.46
CA ARG A 101 -0.41 12.69 -8.73
C ARG A 101 -1.73 13.48 -8.86
N LEU A 102 -2.88 12.82 -8.74
CA LEU A 102 -4.17 13.48 -8.61
C LEU A 102 -4.51 13.71 -7.12
N PRO A 103 -5.44 14.63 -6.81
CA PRO A 103 -6.03 14.73 -5.48
C PRO A 103 -6.46 13.37 -4.93
N ILE A 104 -6.41 13.22 -3.60
CA ILE A 104 -6.72 11.95 -2.93
C ILE A 104 -8.16 11.53 -3.19
N GLU A 105 -9.10 12.47 -3.22
CA GLU A 105 -10.50 12.24 -3.56
C GLU A 105 -10.68 11.56 -4.93
N ASP A 106 -10.10 12.15 -5.98
CA ASP A 106 -10.20 11.63 -7.35
C ASP A 106 -9.55 10.24 -7.46
N SER A 107 -8.43 10.06 -6.77
CA SER A 107 -7.73 8.77 -6.69
C SER A 107 -8.58 7.71 -5.97
N ALA A 108 -9.34 8.10 -4.94
CA ALA A 108 -10.22 7.20 -4.20
C ALA A 108 -11.44 6.77 -5.04
N GLU A 109 -11.92 7.61 -5.95
CA GLU A 109 -12.95 7.21 -6.92
C GLU A 109 -12.44 6.15 -7.92
N GLN A 110 -11.19 6.29 -8.39
CA GLN A 110 -10.55 5.27 -9.23
C GLN A 110 -10.42 3.94 -8.49
N VAL A 111 -9.98 3.98 -7.23
CA VAL A 111 -9.89 2.79 -6.37
C VAL A 111 -11.27 2.18 -6.11
N SER A 112 -12.30 3.00 -5.91
CA SER A 112 -13.69 2.53 -5.76
C SER A 112 -14.13 1.69 -6.95
N GLY A 113 -13.94 2.19 -8.17
CA GLY A 113 -14.28 1.48 -9.40
C GLY A 113 -13.47 0.19 -9.59
N PHE A 114 -12.19 0.19 -9.19
CA PHE A 114 -11.36 -1.01 -9.23
C PHE A 114 -11.85 -2.08 -8.24
N ILE A 115 -12.16 -1.70 -7.00
CA ILE A 115 -12.68 -2.64 -5.98
C ILE A 115 -14.00 -3.24 -6.44
N ASP A 116 -14.90 -2.45 -7.02
CA ASP A 116 -16.17 -2.96 -7.57
C ASP A 116 -15.94 -4.01 -8.66
N ARG A 117 -14.94 -3.80 -9.51
CA ARG A 117 -14.55 -4.78 -10.53
C ARG A 117 -13.97 -6.05 -9.91
N VAL A 118 -13.15 -5.95 -8.85
CA VAL A 118 -12.58 -7.10 -8.13
C VAL A 118 -13.69 -7.93 -7.48
N LEU A 119 -14.63 -7.29 -6.77
CA LEU A 119 -15.77 -7.96 -6.15
C LEU A 119 -16.63 -8.66 -7.21
N ALA A 120 -16.93 -8.00 -8.33
CA ALA A 120 -17.69 -8.58 -9.42
C ALA A 120 -17.00 -9.79 -10.07
N ALA A 121 -15.66 -9.73 -10.24
CA ALA A 121 -14.90 -10.81 -10.88
C ALA A 121 -14.73 -12.04 -9.98
N THR A 122 -14.52 -11.82 -8.68
CA THR A 122 -14.26 -12.89 -7.69
C THR A 122 -15.52 -13.47 -7.08
N GLY A 123 -16.62 -12.72 -7.05
CA GLY A 123 -17.85 -13.07 -6.34
C GLY A 123 -17.80 -12.82 -4.83
N ALA A 124 -16.71 -12.25 -4.32
CA ALA A 124 -16.61 -11.88 -2.91
C ALA A 124 -17.52 -10.69 -2.57
N SER A 125 -17.93 -10.60 -1.29
CA SER A 125 -18.73 -9.48 -0.78
C SER A 125 -17.88 -8.35 -0.21
N ARG A 126 -16.64 -8.64 0.20
CA ARG A 126 -15.67 -7.69 0.73
C ARG A 126 -14.28 -7.97 0.18
N VAL A 127 -13.42 -6.98 0.25
CA VAL A 127 -11.98 -7.08 0.03
C VAL A 127 -11.23 -6.79 1.33
N ASP A 128 -9.98 -7.23 1.40
CA ASP A 128 -9.01 -6.69 2.34
C ASP A 128 -8.09 -5.72 1.60
N LEU A 129 -7.68 -4.63 2.26
CA LEU A 129 -6.77 -3.64 1.68
C LEU A 129 -5.38 -3.79 2.31
N LEU A 130 -4.35 -3.84 1.46
CA LEU A 130 -2.97 -3.58 1.86
C LEU A 130 -2.50 -2.29 1.17
N THR A 131 -2.15 -1.30 1.97
CA THR A 131 -1.86 0.05 1.49
C THR A 131 -0.49 0.50 1.96
N HIS A 132 0.16 1.34 1.16
CA HIS A 132 1.44 1.95 1.52
C HIS A 132 1.32 3.47 1.46
N SER A 133 1.83 4.17 2.48
CA SER A 133 1.95 5.63 2.48
C SER A 133 0.62 6.30 2.16
N VAL A 134 0.61 7.22 1.18
CA VAL A 134 -0.60 7.92 0.69
C VAL A 134 -1.69 6.98 0.17
N GLY A 135 -1.35 5.76 -0.27
CA GLY A 135 -2.34 4.73 -0.61
C GLY A 135 -3.28 4.41 0.56
N GLY A 136 -2.80 4.57 1.81
CA GLY A 136 -3.62 4.46 3.02
C GLY A 136 -4.68 5.55 3.11
N LEU A 137 -4.36 6.79 2.75
CA LEU A 137 -5.33 7.89 2.73
C LEU A 137 -6.34 7.73 1.60
N VAL A 138 -5.90 7.29 0.42
CA VAL A 138 -6.78 6.99 -0.72
C VAL A 138 -7.79 5.90 -0.34
N GLY A 139 -7.30 4.77 0.19
CA GLY A 139 -8.16 3.68 0.66
C GLY A 139 -9.07 4.12 1.82
N GLY A 140 -8.54 4.88 2.78
CA GLY A 140 -9.29 5.38 3.93
C GLY A 140 -10.40 6.35 3.51
N TYR A 141 -10.14 7.21 2.53
CA TYR A 141 -11.15 8.11 1.97
C TYR A 141 -12.26 7.31 1.28
N TYR A 142 -11.90 6.30 0.48
CA TYR A 142 -12.88 5.38 -0.12
C TYR A 142 -13.76 4.71 0.93
N VAL A 143 -13.14 4.14 1.97
CA VAL A 143 -13.86 3.46 3.06
C VAL A 143 -14.82 4.39 3.76
N LYS A 144 -14.39 5.62 4.06
CA LYS A 144 -15.15 6.56 4.89
C LYS A 144 -16.21 7.35 4.13
N PHE A 145 -15.94 7.75 2.89
CA PHE A 145 -16.77 8.72 2.17
C PHE A 145 -17.39 8.19 0.88
N LEU A 146 -16.90 7.08 0.34
CA LEU A 146 -17.36 6.53 -0.95
C LEU A 146 -18.07 5.16 -0.79
N GLY A 147 -18.52 4.85 0.42
CA GLY A 147 -19.28 3.63 0.71
C GLY A 147 -18.43 2.37 0.88
N GLY A 148 -17.10 2.49 0.94
CA GLY A 148 -16.21 1.34 1.09
C GLY A 148 -16.33 0.62 2.44
N GLN A 149 -16.90 1.25 3.47
CA GLN A 149 -17.17 0.61 4.78
C GLN A 149 -17.93 -0.72 4.68
N ALA A 150 -18.84 -0.86 3.70
CA ALA A 150 -19.60 -2.10 3.49
C ALA A 150 -18.82 -3.17 2.71
N LYS A 151 -17.73 -2.77 2.04
CA LYS A 151 -16.98 -3.56 1.05
C LYS A 151 -15.55 -3.89 1.49
N VAL A 152 -15.10 -3.38 2.63
CA VAL A 152 -13.77 -3.67 3.18
C VAL A 152 -13.96 -4.39 4.52
N ASP A 153 -13.23 -5.48 4.75
CA ASP A 153 -13.20 -6.17 6.05
C ASP A 153 -11.97 -5.77 6.85
N ARG A 154 -10.78 -5.94 6.28
CA ARG A 154 -9.51 -5.53 6.89
C ARG A 154 -8.80 -4.44 6.10
N PHE A 155 -8.14 -3.55 6.83
CA PHE A 155 -7.33 -2.46 6.29
C PHE A 155 -5.95 -2.50 6.93
N VAL A 156 -4.95 -2.95 6.18
CA VAL A 156 -3.56 -2.99 6.59
C VAL A 156 -2.82 -1.82 5.94
N ALA A 157 -2.23 -0.96 6.76
CA ALA A 157 -1.60 0.27 6.33
C ALA A 157 -0.12 0.28 6.71
N LEU A 158 0.75 0.35 5.71
CA LEU A 158 2.19 0.51 5.88
C LEU A 158 2.51 2.01 5.82
N ALA A 159 2.89 2.61 6.94
CA ALA A 159 3.28 4.01 7.05
C ALA A 159 2.25 5.03 6.48
N ALA A 160 0.96 4.80 6.71
CA ALA A 160 -0.07 5.74 6.26
C ALA A 160 -0.09 7.04 7.10
N PRO A 161 0.02 8.24 6.50
CA PRO A 161 0.10 9.50 7.25
C PRO A 161 -1.28 9.99 7.75
N TRP A 162 -1.91 9.27 8.67
CA TRP A 162 -3.28 9.56 9.16
C TRP A 162 -3.47 10.93 9.85
N ALA A 163 -2.39 11.55 10.33
CA ALA A 163 -2.39 12.92 10.86
C ALA A 163 -1.63 13.92 9.95
N GLY A 164 -1.30 13.48 8.73
CA GLY A 164 -0.40 14.18 7.82
C GLY A 164 1.06 14.13 8.28
N SER A 165 1.93 14.71 7.47
CA SER A 165 3.34 14.87 7.78
C SER A 165 3.71 16.35 7.93
N ASN A 166 4.58 16.67 8.88
CA ASN A 166 5.07 18.03 9.10
C ASN A 166 6.06 18.48 8.02
N HIS A 167 6.78 17.54 7.42
CA HIS A 167 7.64 17.76 6.26
C HIS A 167 7.74 16.47 5.44
N LEU A 168 8.03 16.60 4.16
CA LEU A 168 8.09 15.47 3.24
C LEU A 168 9.52 15.33 2.74
N ASN A 169 10.34 14.49 3.39
CA ASN A 169 11.64 14.12 2.84
C ASN A 169 11.46 13.04 1.77
N MET A 170 11.63 13.40 0.50
CA MET A 170 11.37 12.50 -0.63
C MET A 170 12.65 11.84 -1.18
N ASP A 171 13.80 11.99 -0.51
CA ASP A 171 15.09 11.51 -0.99
C ASP A 171 15.12 9.99 -1.23
N GLY A 172 14.52 9.20 -0.33
CA GLY A 172 14.39 7.75 -0.48
C GLY A 172 13.60 7.36 -1.75
N ILE A 173 12.48 8.04 -1.99
CA ILE A 173 11.63 7.84 -3.18
C ILE A 173 12.35 8.26 -4.46
N VAL A 174 12.99 9.43 -4.47
CA VAL A 174 13.79 9.90 -5.63
C VAL A 174 14.94 8.94 -5.92
N ARG A 175 15.61 8.41 -4.89
CA ARG A 175 16.67 7.42 -5.04
C ARG A 175 16.13 6.12 -5.64
N LEU A 176 14.99 5.61 -5.17
CA LEU A 176 14.35 4.41 -5.70
C LEU A 176 14.00 4.58 -7.19
N LEU A 177 13.33 5.67 -7.55
CA LEU A 177 13.02 6.00 -8.95
C LEU A 177 14.29 6.22 -9.78
N GLY A 178 15.35 6.77 -9.17
CA GLY A 178 16.66 6.92 -9.78
C GLY A 178 17.33 5.58 -10.14
N MET A 179 17.16 4.54 -9.32
CA MET A 179 17.63 3.18 -9.65
C MET A 179 16.92 2.62 -10.90
N ALA A 180 15.70 3.07 -11.18
CA ALA A 180 14.94 2.73 -12.39
C ALA A 180 15.18 3.69 -13.57
N GLY A 181 16.13 4.64 -13.45
CA GLY A 181 16.44 5.62 -14.50
C GLY A 181 15.47 6.81 -14.60
N LEU A 182 14.61 7.01 -13.60
CA LEU A 182 13.56 8.05 -13.58
C LEU A 182 13.88 9.24 -12.68
N ARG A 183 15.14 9.41 -12.26
CA ARG A 183 15.54 10.46 -11.31
C ARG A 183 15.06 11.86 -11.70
N THR A 184 15.38 12.30 -12.92
CA THR A 184 15.03 13.66 -13.40
C THR A 184 13.51 13.86 -13.48
N ALA A 185 12.77 12.80 -13.82
CA ALA A 185 11.32 12.83 -13.85
C ALA A 185 10.73 12.99 -12.44
N ALA A 186 11.25 12.22 -11.48
CA ALA A 186 10.88 12.31 -10.07
C ALA A 186 11.14 13.73 -9.52
N GLU A 187 12.34 14.27 -9.76
CA GLU A 187 12.71 15.63 -9.35
C GLU A 187 11.77 16.68 -9.97
N SER A 188 11.30 16.49 -11.20
CA SER A 188 10.39 17.43 -11.86
C SER A 188 8.97 17.45 -11.30
N VAL A 189 8.46 16.30 -10.82
CA VAL A 189 7.09 16.20 -10.31
C VAL A 189 6.98 16.60 -8.84
N LEU A 190 8.09 16.69 -8.09
CA LEU A 190 8.07 17.14 -6.70
C LEU A 190 7.63 18.61 -6.54
N GLY A 191 7.73 19.43 -7.59
CA GLY A 191 7.23 20.81 -7.59
C GLY A 191 5.72 20.93 -7.85
N ASP A 192 5.03 19.82 -8.12
CA ASP A 192 3.62 19.81 -8.51
C ASP A 192 2.70 19.85 -7.28
N MET A 193 2.20 21.04 -6.97
CA MET A 193 1.27 21.27 -5.86
C MET A 193 -0.21 21.05 -6.25
N SER A 194 -0.50 20.58 -7.47
CA SER A 194 -1.88 20.30 -7.90
C SER A 194 -2.38 18.91 -7.52
N GLY A 195 -1.50 18.06 -7.00
CA GLY A 195 -1.81 16.70 -6.56
C GLY A 195 -1.89 16.55 -5.03
N PRO A 196 -1.55 15.38 -4.48
CA PRO A 196 -1.79 15.07 -3.08
C PRO A 196 -0.74 15.65 -2.11
N LEU A 197 0.38 16.21 -2.61
CA LEU A 197 1.42 16.82 -1.76
C LEU A 197 0.90 17.83 -0.72
N PRO A 198 0.11 18.87 -1.08
CA PRO A 198 -0.47 19.77 -0.08
C PRO A 198 -1.50 19.09 0.84
N GLU A 199 -2.19 18.05 0.37
CA GLU A 199 -3.22 17.35 1.13
C GLU A 199 -2.63 16.49 2.24
N VAL A 200 -1.44 15.92 2.03
CA VAL A 200 -0.76 15.06 3.01
C VAL A 200 -0.06 15.83 4.13
N LEU A 201 0.02 17.16 4.04
CA LEU A 201 0.64 17.98 5.08
C LEU A 201 -0.23 18.05 6.34
N SER A 202 0.40 18.01 7.51
CA SER A 202 -0.28 18.20 8.78
C SER A 202 -0.99 19.56 8.83
N GLY A 203 -2.25 19.55 9.25
CA GLY A 203 -3.10 20.74 9.30
C GLY A 203 -3.79 21.10 7.98
N SER A 204 -3.61 20.33 6.90
CA SER A 204 -4.35 20.53 5.65
C SER A 204 -5.87 20.37 5.86
N ALA A 205 -6.65 21.01 4.98
CA ALA A 205 -8.11 20.87 5.00
C ALA A 205 -8.54 19.41 4.73
N PHE A 206 -7.79 18.70 3.88
CA PHE A 206 -7.99 17.27 3.64
C PHE A 206 -7.83 16.47 4.93
N MET A 207 -6.75 16.68 5.69
CA MET A 207 -6.53 15.96 6.95
C MET A 207 -7.61 16.26 8.00
N ALA A 208 -8.04 17.52 8.09
CA ALA A 208 -9.14 17.90 8.97
C ALA A 208 -10.45 17.17 8.59
N LYS A 209 -10.76 17.08 7.29
CA LYS A 209 -11.91 16.33 6.77
C LYS A 209 -11.76 14.83 7.05
N MET A 210 -10.62 14.24 6.75
CA MET A 210 -10.36 12.81 6.96
C MET A 210 -10.50 12.41 8.43
N ARG A 211 -10.15 13.28 9.37
CA ARG A 211 -10.25 13.05 10.82
C ARG A 211 -11.59 13.48 11.44
N SER A 212 -12.49 14.11 10.67
CA SER A 212 -13.80 14.53 11.15
C SER A 212 -14.67 13.35 11.62
N GLY A 213 -15.64 13.56 12.49
CA GLY A 213 -16.57 12.50 12.89
C GLY A 213 -15.97 11.35 13.73
N GLY A 214 -14.92 11.63 14.51
CA GLY A 214 -14.38 10.68 15.50
C GLY A 214 -13.06 10.00 15.13
N GLY A 215 -12.40 10.40 14.03
CA GLY A 215 -11.12 9.85 13.59
C GLY A 215 -11.19 9.24 12.20
N VAL A 216 -10.12 8.56 11.78
CA VAL A 216 -10.01 8.00 10.42
C VAL A 216 -10.63 6.60 10.31
N ALA A 217 -10.61 5.82 11.40
CA ALA A 217 -11.18 4.47 11.43
C ALA A 217 -12.71 4.51 11.54
N VAL A 218 -13.38 3.70 10.74
CA VAL A 218 -14.86 3.54 10.78
C VAL A 218 -15.26 2.18 11.37
N PRO A 219 -16.45 2.05 11.99
CA PRO A 219 -16.93 0.78 12.52
C PRO A 219 -17.06 -0.32 11.46
N GLY A 220 -16.86 -1.58 11.85
CA GLY A 220 -17.05 -2.72 10.95
C GLY A 220 -15.92 -2.97 9.94
N VAL A 221 -14.81 -2.25 10.07
CA VAL A 221 -13.52 -2.50 9.39
C VAL A 221 -12.45 -2.68 10.46
N VAL A 222 -11.57 -3.67 10.33
CA VAL A 222 -10.46 -3.89 11.26
C VAL A 222 -9.19 -3.29 10.68
N TYR A 223 -8.52 -2.41 11.42
CA TYR A 223 -7.33 -1.70 10.97
C TYR A 223 -6.08 -2.24 11.63
N THR A 224 -5.01 -2.40 10.85
CA THR A 224 -3.65 -2.62 11.35
C THR A 224 -2.72 -1.59 10.73
N ASN A 225 -2.13 -0.73 11.55
CA ASN A 225 -1.12 0.24 11.13
C ASN A 225 0.26 -0.30 11.47
N LEU A 226 1.10 -0.48 10.46
CA LEU A 226 2.51 -0.85 10.58
C LEU A 226 3.34 0.39 10.29
N LEU A 227 4.19 0.77 11.23
CA LEU A 227 4.91 2.04 11.20
C LEU A 227 6.34 1.85 11.71
N SER A 228 7.25 2.69 11.20
CA SER A 228 8.67 2.64 11.54
C SER A 228 9.09 3.87 12.32
N ARG A 229 9.91 3.69 13.37
CA ARG A 229 10.54 4.80 14.11
C ARG A 229 11.52 5.58 13.23
N TYR A 230 11.96 5.00 12.12
CA TYR A 230 12.92 5.56 11.17
C TYR A 230 12.27 6.20 9.94
N ASP A 231 10.94 6.29 9.90
CA ASP A 231 10.21 6.93 8.80
C ASP A 231 10.63 8.39 8.65
N GLU A 232 11.20 8.72 7.49
CA GLU A 232 11.66 10.04 7.11
C GLU A 232 10.65 10.84 6.30
N VAL A 233 9.59 10.20 5.79
CA VAL A 233 8.57 10.82 4.95
C VAL A 233 7.38 11.27 5.79
N VAL A 234 6.93 10.42 6.70
CA VAL A 234 5.84 10.67 7.65
C VAL A 234 6.45 11.07 8.98
N VAL A 235 6.54 12.38 9.23
CA VAL A 235 7.20 12.93 10.40
C VAL A 235 6.24 13.79 11.22
N PRO A 236 6.04 13.48 12.53
CA PRO A 236 6.60 12.32 13.23
C PRO A 236 5.99 11.00 12.74
N TYR A 237 6.72 9.89 12.84
CA TYR A 237 6.20 8.56 12.48
C TYR A 237 4.91 8.19 13.22
N THR A 238 4.70 8.78 14.40
CA THR A 238 3.49 8.64 15.21
C THR A 238 2.25 9.26 14.54
N SER A 239 2.39 10.04 13.47
CA SER A 239 1.26 10.44 12.62
C SER A 239 0.53 9.26 11.99
N SER A 240 1.16 8.09 11.93
CA SER A 240 0.55 6.83 11.48
C SER A 240 -0.23 6.09 12.58
N ILE A 241 -0.26 6.61 13.82
CA ILE A 241 -1.03 6.02 14.92
C ILE A 241 -2.48 6.49 14.86
N VAL A 242 -3.40 5.53 15.00
CA VAL A 242 -4.83 5.80 15.15
C VAL A 242 -5.35 5.15 16.42
N GLU A 243 -5.94 5.96 17.30
CA GLU A 243 -6.55 5.50 18.54
C GLU A 243 -8.04 5.19 18.30
N ALA A 244 -8.37 3.91 18.13
CA ALA A 244 -9.75 3.45 18.08
C ALA A 244 -9.88 1.96 18.47
N PRO A 245 -11.05 1.48 18.93
CA PRO A 245 -11.22 0.11 19.42
C PRO A 245 -10.96 -1.00 18.40
N ASN A 246 -11.07 -0.68 17.11
CA ASN A 246 -10.90 -1.59 15.98
C ASN A 246 -9.55 -1.39 15.26
N VAL A 247 -8.57 -0.76 15.92
CA VAL A 247 -7.25 -0.47 15.36
C VAL A 247 -6.17 -1.14 16.19
N THR A 248 -5.21 -1.78 15.51
CA THR A 248 -3.93 -2.20 16.08
C THR A 248 -2.81 -1.36 15.47
N ASN A 249 -1.97 -0.74 16.30
CA ASN A 249 -0.79 -0.01 15.84
C ASN A 249 0.46 -0.82 16.22
N ILE A 250 1.35 -1.05 15.26
CA ILE A 250 2.56 -1.86 15.41
C ILE A 250 3.74 -1.02 14.94
N VAL A 251 4.61 -0.69 15.88
CA VAL A 251 5.94 -0.17 15.57
C VAL A 251 6.85 -1.37 15.32
N VAL A 252 7.37 -1.54 14.11
CA VAL A 252 8.10 -2.78 13.74
C VAL A 252 9.35 -3.00 14.62
N GLN A 253 9.99 -1.91 15.04
CA GLN A 253 11.15 -1.95 15.95
C GLN A 253 10.82 -2.46 17.36
N ASP A 254 9.55 -2.45 17.79
CA ASP A 254 9.17 -2.92 19.13
C ASP A 254 9.19 -4.45 19.20
N GLY A 255 8.96 -5.10 18.06
CA GLY A 255 9.12 -6.54 17.90
C GLY A 255 10.52 -6.96 17.44
N CYS A 256 11.24 -6.08 16.75
CA CYS A 256 12.60 -6.32 16.30
C CYS A 256 13.46 -5.07 16.22
N GLU A 257 14.30 -4.81 17.22
CA GLU A 257 15.23 -3.65 17.20
C GLU A 257 16.30 -3.72 16.10
N GLN A 258 16.50 -4.88 15.47
CA GLN A 258 17.43 -5.05 14.34
C GLN A 258 16.83 -4.58 13.01
N ASP A 259 15.52 -4.38 12.96
CA ASP A 259 14.82 -3.87 11.79
C ASP A 259 15.00 -2.35 11.69
N LEU A 260 15.80 -1.91 10.72
CA LEU A 260 16.05 -0.51 10.43
C LEU A 260 15.28 -0.04 9.18
N ALA A 261 14.23 -0.75 8.79
CA ALA A 261 13.38 -0.33 7.67
C ALA A 261 12.87 1.10 7.90
N GLU A 262 13.06 1.95 6.90
CA GLU A 262 12.46 3.27 6.83
C GLU A 262 11.17 3.23 5.99
N HIS A 263 10.63 4.40 5.60
CA HIS A 263 9.35 4.53 4.92
C HIS A 263 9.17 3.56 3.74
N VAL A 264 10.09 3.56 2.78
CA VAL A 264 9.97 2.73 1.57
C VAL A 264 10.35 1.28 1.83
N ALA A 265 11.31 1.00 2.71
CA ALA A 265 11.74 -0.38 2.99
C ALA A 265 10.62 -1.26 3.59
N LEU A 266 9.62 -0.70 4.28
CA LEU A 266 8.50 -1.45 4.85
C LEU A 266 7.78 -2.37 3.84
N VAL A 267 7.72 -1.99 2.55
CA VAL A 267 7.03 -2.80 1.53
C VAL A 267 7.81 -4.05 1.12
N ALA A 268 9.08 -4.15 1.51
CA ALA A 268 9.98 -5.26 1.20
C ALA A 268 10.65 -5.86 2.46
N ASP A 269 10.11 -5.59 3.64
CA ASP A 269 10.61 -6.03 4.94
C ASP A 269 9.94 -7.34 5.40
N ARG A 270 10.74 -8.33 5.84
CA ARG A 270 10.24 -9.62 6.36
C ARG A 270 9.44 -9.51 7.66
N VAL A 271 9.82 -8.59 8.55
CA VAL A 271 9.12 -8.34 9.81
C VAL A 271 7.74 -7.76 9.50
N THR A 272 7.68 -6.70 8.69
CA THR A 272 6.42 -6.15 8.18
C THR A 272 5.57 -7.19 7.46
N ALA A 273 6.16 -8.00 6.59
CA ALA A 273 5.44 -9.04 5.86
C ALA A 273 4.77 -10.08 6.77
N ALA A 274 5.45 -10.52 7.84
CA ALA A 274 4.85 -11.43 8.81
C ALA A 274 3.67 -10.78 9.56
N HIS A 275 3.78 -9.49 9.90
CA HIS A 275 2.67 -8.74 10.48
C HIS A 275 1.49 -8.58 9.52
N VAL A 276 1.74 -8.35 8.22
CA VAL A 276 0.71 -8.28 7.19
C VAL A 276 -0.07 -9.60 7.13
N LEU A 277 0.62 -10.75 7.09
CA LEU A 277 -0.01 -12.06 7.11
C LEU A 277 -0.88 -12.26 8.36
N ASN A 278 -0.37 -11.89 9.54
CA ASN A 278 -1.11 -12.00 10.80
C ASN A 278 -2.31 -11.06 10.89
N ALA A 279 -2.25 -9.90 10.24
CA ALA A 279 -3.36 -8.97 10.18
C ALA A 279 -4.49 -9.49 9.28
N LEU A 280 -4.12 -10.10 8.14
CA LEU A 280 -5.06 -10.65 7.16
C LEU A 280 -5.67 -11.98 7.60
N ASP A 281 -4.93 -12.83 8.30
CA ASP A 281 -5.43 -14.08 8.89
C ASP A 281 -5.02 -14.23 10.37
N PRO A 282 -5.73 -13.57 11.29
CA PRO A 282 -5.44 -13.67 12.71
C PRO A 282 -5.79 -15.03 13.32
N ALA A 283 -6.52 -15.90 12.61
CA ALA A 283 -6.83 -17.25 13.09
C ALA A 283 -5.64 -18.21 12.92
N HIS A 284 -4.74 -17.92 11.96
CA HIS A 284 -3.56 -18.74 11.67
C HIS A 284 -2.28 -17.89 11.63
N PRO A 285 -1.87 -17.31 12.78
CA PRO A 285 -0.72 -16.42 12.79
C PRO A 285 0.58 -17.17 12.46
N VAL A 286 1.43 -16.52 11.67
CA VAL A 286 2.82 -16.92 11.41
C VAL A 286 3.77 -16.26 12.44
N PRO A 287 4.90 -16.90 12.76
CA PRO A 287 5.92 -16.28 13.59
C PRO A 287 6.47 -15.00 12.95
N VAL A 288 6.52 -13.92 13.73
CA VAL A 288 7.19 -12.68 13.31
C VAL A 288 8.69 -12.85 13.55
N PRO A 289 9.54 -12.83 12.51
CA PRO A 289 10.97 -12.95 12.69
C PRO A 289 11.56 -11.69 13.31
N CYS A 290 12.75 -11.79 13.91
CA CYS A 290 13.60 -10.62 14.11
C CYS A 290 14.91 -10.80 13.37
N VAL A 291 15.06 -10.06 12.28
CA VAL A 291 16.21 -10.11 11.38
C VAL A 291 16.67 -8.68 11.05
N PRO A 292 17.95 -8.48 10.71
CA PRO A 292 18.41 -7.18 10.24
C PRO A 292 17.73 -6.80 8.93
N VAL A 293 17.16 -5.60 8.88
CA VAL A 293 16.58 -5.00 7.68
C VAL A 293 17.27 -3.66 7.46
N LEU A 294 17.80 -3.43 6.25
CA LEU A 294 18.61 -2.24 5.99
C LEU A 294 17.77 -1.15 5.32
N PRO A 295 17.99 0.14 5.67
CA PRO A 295 17.31 1.26 5.04
C PRO A 295 17.46 1.24 3.51
N VAL A 296 16.39 1.58 2.77
CA VAL A 296 16.36 1.65 1.30
C VAL A 296 16.59 0.32 0.56
N PHE A 297 17.06 -0.75 1.21
CA PHE A 297 17.23 -2.06 0.58
C PHE A 297 16.11 -3.01 0.97
N GLY A 298 15.62 -2.97 2.21
CA GLY A 298 14.75 -4.02 2.75
C GLY A 298 15.57 -5.19 3.28
N GLY A 299 14.95 -6.38 3.39
CA GLY A 299 15.61 -7.60 3.88
C GLY A 299 14.70 -8.58 4.59
#